data_AF-A0A350RG03-F1
#
_entry.id   AF-A0A350RG03-F1
#
_cell.length_a   1.000
_cell.length_b   1.000
_cell.length_c   1.000
_cell.angle_alpha   90.00
_cell.angle_beta   90.00
_cell.angle_gamma   90.00
#
_symmetry.space_group_name_H-M   'P 1'
#
loop_
_entity.id
_entity.type
_entity.pdbx_description
1 polymer ?
#
loop_
_entity_poly.entity_id
_entity_poly.type
_entity_poly.pdbx_seq_one_letter_code
_entity_poly.pdbx_strand_id
1 'polypeptide(L)'
;MQRRIMGLENEYGVTCTIRGQRRLSPDEVARYLFRRVVSWGRSSNVFLANGARLYLDVGSHPEYATPECDSVYEVICHDRAGERILEQLVGNAEERLAEEGITGSTIYLFKNNTDSAGNSYGCHENYLTSRRDDFSNYAEVLIPFLVTRQIYTGAGKVLQSARGAMYSIAQRA
;
A
#
# COMPACT_ATOMS: atom_id res chain seq x y z
N MET A 1 -14.32 18.74 -17.24
CA MET A 1 -12.89 18.92 -16.91
C MET A 1 -12.07 17.97 -17.75
N GLN A 2 -11.13 18.47 -18.56
CA GLN A 2 -10.19 17.62 -19.29
C GLN A 2 -8.92 17.29 -18.48
N ARG A 3 -8.66 18.02 -17.39
CA ARG A 3 -7.52 17.86 -16.47
C ARG A 3 -8.03 17.87 -15.03
N ARG A 4 -7.64 16.91 -14.19
CA ARG A 4 -8.09 16.76 -12.80
C ARG A 4 -6.92 16.26 -11.96
N ILE A 5 -6.74 16.81 -10.75
CA ILE A 5 -5.77 16.27 -9.80
C ILE A 5 -6.25 14.92 -9.25
N MET A 6 -5.35 13.95 -9.24
CA MET A 6 -5.57 12.57 -8.80
C MET A 6 -4.37 12.12 -7.95
N GLY A 7 -4.61 11.17 -7.05
CA GLY A 7 -3.56 10.54 -6.28
C GLY A 7 -3.98 9.17 -5.74
N LEU A 8 -2.99 8.34 -5.42
CA LEU A 8 -3.18 7.03 -4.81
C LEU A 8 -2.48 6.97 -3.45
N GLU A 9 -3.08 6.25 -2.52
CA GLU A 9 -2.47 5.89 -1.24
C GLU A 9 -2.48 4.36 -1.15
N ASN A 10 -1.30 3.76 -1.05
CA ASN A 10 -1.16 2.30 -0.99
C ASN A 10 -0.52 1.88 0.31
N GLU A 11 -1.24 1.06 1.08
CA GLU A 11 -0.72 0.35 2.23
C GLU A 11 -0.12 -0.99 1.79
N TYR A 12 1.04 -1.33 2.33
CA TYR A 12 1.74 -2.57 2.01
C TYR A 12 1.71 -3.53 3.20
N GLY A 13 1.29 -4.77 2.96
CA GLY A 13 1.46 -5.85 3.90
C GLY A 13 2.94 -6.14 4.08
N VAL A 14 3.41 -6.32 5.32
CA VAL A 14 4.83 -6.56 5.62
C VAL A 14 5.02 -7.80 6.49
N THR A 15 6.00 -8.64 6.16
CA THR A 15 6.42 -9.76 7.00
C THR A 15 7.90 -10.04 6.84
N CYS A 16 8.52 -10.63 7.85
CA CYS A 16 9.89 -11.13 7.77
C CYS A 16 9.95 -12.58 8.21
N THR A 17 10.60 -13.40 7.38
CA THR A 17 10.98 -14.76 7.72
C THR A 17 12.48 -14.84 7.96
N ILE A 18 12.91 -15.74 8.84
CA ILE A 18 14.31 -16.08 9.07
C ILE A 18 14.41 -17.57 8.83
N ARG A 19 15.18 -17.99 7.81
CA ARG A 19 15.30 -19.41 7.40
C ARG A 19 13.93 -20.08 7.20
N GLY A 20 12.97 -19.35 6.63
CA GLY A 20 11.62 -19.83 6.34
C GLY A 20 10.63 -19.79 7.52
N GLN A 21 11.05 -19.40 8.73
CA GLN A 21 10.15 -19.22 9.87
C GLN A 21 9.90 -17.75 10.15
N ARG A 22 8.63 -17.36 10.32
CA ARG A 22 8.30 -16.00 10.75
C ARG A 22 8.84 -15.76 12.17
N ARG A 23 9.65 -14.72 12.34
CA ARG A 23 10.28 -14.43 13.65
C ARG A 23 10.17 -13.00 14.12
N LEU A 24 10.00 -12.04 13.20
CA LEU A 24 9.76 -10.64 13.56
C LEU A 24 8.29 -10.30 13.38
N SER A 25 7.76 -9.52 14.31
CA SER A 25 6.44 -8.90 14.19
C SER A 25 6.44 -7.84 13.06
N PRO A 26 5.30 -7.53 12.44
CA PRO A 26 5.19 -6.47 11.43
C PRO A 26 5.76 -5.14 11.94
N ASP A 27 5.47 -4.77 13.19
CA ASP A 27 5.98 -3.56 13.85
C ASP A 27 7.52 -3.52 13.91
N GLU A 28 8.16 -4.64 14.24
CA GLU A 28 9.62 -4.71 14.28
C GLU A 28 10.21 -4.53 12.88
N VAL A 29 9.65 -5.21 11.88
CA VAL A 29 10.09 -5.09 10.48
C VAL A 29 9.89 -3.67 9.97
N ALA A 30 8.74 -3.07 10.26
CA ALA A 30 8.43 -1.68 9.93
C ALA A 30 9.46 -0.70 10.53
N ARG A 31 9.90 -0.92 11.77
CA ARG A 31 10.97 -0.12 12.40
C ARG A 31 12.29 -0.27 11.67
N TYR A 32 12.67 -1.47 11.22
CA TYR A 32 13.88 -1.65 10.41
C TYR A 32 13.78 -0.92 9.07
N LEU A 33 12.65 -1.05 8.36
CA LEU A 33 12.39 -0.37 7.10
C LEU A 33 12.50 1.16 7.23
N PHE A 34 11.87 1.73 8.25
CA PHE A 34 11.80 3.18 8.42
C PHE A 34 12.95 3.79 9.22
N ARG A 35 13.93 3.00 9.69
CA ARG A 35 15.06 3.54 10.48
C ARG A 35 15.86 4.59 9.71
N ARG A 36 16.07 4.40 8.40
CA ARG A 36 16.68 5.42 7.52
C ARG A 36 15.74 6.60 7.26
N VAL A 37 14.45 6.35 7.11
CA VAL A 37 13.46 7.40 6.89
C VAL A 37 13.42 8.36 8.09
N VAL A 38 13.44 7.80 9.31
CA VAL A 38 13.53 8.57 10.55
C VAL A 38 14.86 9.33 10.65
N SER A 39 15.98 8.75 10.21
CA SER A 39 17.26 9.49 10.22
C SER A 39 17.30 10.64 9.22
N TRP A 40 16.58 10.55 8.10
CA TRP A 40 16.45 11.61 7.10
C TRP A 40 15.46 12.71 7.50
N GLY A 41 14.28 12.33 8.00
CA GLY A 41 13.16 13.25 8.23
C GLY A 41 12.78 13.50 9.69
N ARG A 42 13.48 12.89 10.65
CA ARG A 42 13.19 12.92 12.11
C ARG A 42 11.80 12.40 12.50
N SER A 43 11.10 11.75 11.56
CA SER A 43 9.72 11.28 11.69
C SER A 43 9.54 10.02 10.85
N SER A 44 8.63 9.13 11.27
CA SER A 44 8.16 8.00 10.45
C SER A 44 7.15 8.43 9.39
N ASN A 45 7.01 9.73 9.15
CA ASN A 45 6.17 10.36 8.15
C ASN A 45 6.96 11.46 7.48
N VAL A 46 7.28 11.28 6.20
CA VAL A 46 8.15 12.17 5.43
C VAL A 46 7.58 12.43 4.04
N PHE A 47 7.97 13.58 3.47
CA PHE A 47 7.82 13.84 2.05
C PHE A 47 9.14 13.53 1.34
N LEU A 48 9.05 12.84 0.21
CA LEU A 48 10.18 12.44 -0.62
C LEU A 48 10.48 13.50 -1.68
N ALA A 49 11.67 13.43 -2.28
CA ALA A 49 12.10 14.37 -3.30
C ALA A 49 11.22 14.37 -4.56
N ASN A 50 10.49 13.28 -4.83
CA ASN A 50 9.53 13.18 -5.94
C ASN A 50 8.14 13.74 -5.59
N GLY A 51 7.98 14.38 -4.42
CA GLY A 51 6.71 14.93 -3.93
C GLY A 51 5.77 13.92 -3.25
N ALA A 52 6.08 12.63 -3.31
CA ALA A 52 5.31 11.60 -2.62
C ALA A 52 5.43 11.72 -1.11
N ARG A 53 4.46 11.18 -0.39
CA ARG A 53 4.53 11.00 1.06
C ARG A 53 4.74 9.52 1.39
N LEU A 54 5.69 9.25 2.28
CA LEU A 54 5.99 7.91 2.78
C LEU A 54 5.86 7.91 4.30
N TYR A 55 5.02 7.04 4.84
CA TYR A 55 4.78 6.99 6.27
C TYR A 55 4.42 5.59 6.80
N LEU A 56 4.46 5.44 8.12
CA LEU A 56 3.88 4.29 8.82
C LEU A 56 2.49 4.66 9.31
N ASP A 57 1.48 3.91 8.86
CA ASP A 57 0.10 4.04 9.33
C ASP A 57 -0.08 3.41 10.73
N VAL A 58 -1.21 3.70 11.38
CA VAL A 58 -1.61 3.19 12.71
C VAL A 58 -1.57 1.65 12.78
N GLY A 59 -1.73 0.96 11.66
CA GLY A 59 -1.59 -0.50 11.54
C GLY A 59 -0.16 -1.03 11.32
N SER A 60 0.87 -0.19 11.41
CA SER A 60 2.28 -0.51 11.08
C SER A 60 2.53 -0.93 9.64
N HIS A 61 1.59 -0.63 8.73
CA HIS A 61 1.80 -0.81 7.30
C HIS A 61 2.66 0.34 6.77
N PRO A 62 3.75 0.05 6.02
CA PRO A 62 4.36 1.03 5.14
C PRO A 62 3.32 1.55 4.17
N GLU A 63 3.14 2.87 4.13
CA GLU A 63 2.19 3.52 3.24
C GLU A 63 2.88 4.53 2.34
N TYR A 64 2.63 4.41 1.05
CA TYR A 64 3.12 5.35 0.03
C TYR A 64 1.94 6.05 -0.63
N ALA A 65 1.90 7.37 -0.49
CA ALA A 65 0.97 8.25 -1.17
C ALA A 65 1.68 8.97 -2.32
N THR A 66 1.14 8.87 -3.53
CA THR A 66 1.71 9.53 -4.72
C THR A 66 1.71 11.06 -4.54
N PRO A 67 2.59 11.82 -5.21
CA PRO A 67 2.35 13.24 -5.39
C PRO A 67 1.03 13.47 -6.14
N GLU A 68 0.53 14.69 -6.10
CA GLU A 68 -0.59 15.14 -6.92
C GLU A 68 -0.24 15.04 -8.40
N CYS A 69 -0.99 14.23 -9.15
CA CYS A 69 -0.81 14.03 -10.58
C CYS A 69 -2.03 14.56 -11.33
N ASP A 70 -1.85 15.09 -12.54
CA ASP A 70 -2.97 15.60 -13.35
C ASP A 70 -3.31 14.73 -14.56
N SER A 71 -2.55 13.65 -14.76
CA SER A 71 -2.79 12.61 -15.75
C SER A 71 -2.75 11.21 -15.12
N VAL A 72 -3.52 10.28 -15.69
CA VAL A 72 -3.55 8.87 -15.23
C VAL A 72 -2.18 8.21 -15.41
N TYR A 73 -1.46 8.56 -16.48
CA TYR A 73 -0.12 8.03 -16.74
C TYR A 73 0.85 8.40 -15.61
N GLU A 74 0.86 9.65 -15.16
CA GLU A 74 1.71 10.08 -14.05
C GLU A 74 1.34 9.38 -12.74
N VAL A 75 0.04 9.21 -12.44
CA VAL A 75 -0.40 8.44 -11.26
C VAL A 75 0.22 7.04 -11.29
N ILE A 76 0.13 6.34 -12.42
CA ILE A 76 0.71 4.99 -12.58
C ILE A 76 2.24 5.03 -12.44
N CYS A 77 2.91 6.01 -13.05
CA CYS A 77 4.36 6.16 -12.95
C CYS A 77 4.80 6.37 -11.49
N HIS A 78 4.13 7.24 -10.75
CA HIS A 78 4.46 7.52 -9.36
C HIS A 78 4.08 6.37 -8.42
N ASP A 79 3.00 5.64 -8.71
CA ASP A 79 2.62 4.43 -8.00
C ASP A 79 3.69 3.33 -8.14
N ARG A 80 4.17 3.10 -9.37
CA ARG A 80 5.29 2.17 -9.64
C ARG A 80 6.61 2.66 -9.06
N ALA A 81 6.86 3.98 -9.02
CA ALA A 81 8.02 4.52 -8.34
C ALA A 81 8.00 4.22 -6.83
N GLY A 82 6.81 4.25 -6.20
CA GLY A 82 6.62 3.87 -4.80
C GLY A 82 7.06 2.43 -4.53
N GLU A 83 6.70 1.49 -5.40
CA GLU A 83 7.14 0.09 -5.29
C GLU A 83 8.67 -0.04 -5.33
N ARG A 84 9.35 0.71 -6.23
CA ARG A 84 10.82 0.69 -6.33
C ARG A 84 11.51 1.30 -5.11
N ILE A 85 10.93 2.36 -4.55
CA ILE A 85 11.45 2.98 -3.32
C ILE A 85 11.33 2.01 -2.14
N LEU A 86 10.18 1.35 -2.00
CA LEU A 86 9.96 0.36 -0.95
C LEU A 86 10.85 -0.88 -1.11
N GLU A 87 11.04 -1.37 -2.34
CA GLU A 87 11.99 -2.46 -2.66
C GLU A 87 13.42 -2.11 -2.23
N GLN A 88 13.87 -0.88 -2.45
CA GLN A 88 15.16 -0.41 -1.95
C GLN A 88 15.22 -0.37 -0.42
N LEU A 89 14.15 0.07 0.25
CA LEU A 89 14.10 0.06 1.73
C LEU A 89 14.18 -1.35 2.30
N VAL A 90 13.55 -2.33 1.64
CA VAL A 90 13.68 -3.76 1.98
C VAL A 90 15.13 -4.22 1.92
N GLY A 91 15.83 -3.99 0.81
CA GLY A 91 17.23 -4.38 0.67
C GLY A 91 18.13 -3.77 1.76
N ASN A 92 17.97 -2.47 2.04
CA ASN A 92 18.71 -1.79 3.10
C ASN A 92 18.39 -2.38 4.50
N ALA A 93 17.14 -2.78 4.75
CA ALA A 93 16.73 -3.36 6.02
C ALA A 93 17.29 -4.79 6.21
N GLU A 94 17.31 -5.60 5.15
CA GLU A 94 17.90 -6.94 5.17
C GLU A 94 19.41 -6.92 5.37
N GLU A 95 20.13 -6.02 4.69
CA GLU A 95 21.57 -5.82 4.91
C GLU A 95 21.85 -5.50 6.38
N ARG A 96 21.04 -4.64 6.98
CA ARG A 96 21.21 -4.25 8.39
C ARG A 96 20.88 -5.37 9.37
N LEU A 97 19.84 -6.16 9.09
CA LEU A 97 19.55 -7.36 9.90
C LEU A 97 20.76 -8.31 9.88
N ALA A 98 21.41 -8.48 8.73
CA ALA A 98 22.61 -9.28 8.63
C ALA A 98 23.80 -8.69 9.42
N GLU A 99 24.01 -7.37 9.38
CA GLU A 99 25.02 -6.67 10.20
C GLU A 99 24.79 -6.86 11.71
N GLU A 100 23.54 -6.92 12.15
CA GLU A 100 23.15 -7.17 13.55
C GLU A 100 23.16 -8.68 13.91
N GLY A 101 23.68 -9.54 13.03
CA GLY A 101 23.86 -10.98 13.23
C GLY A 101 22.62 -11.83 12.91
N ILE A 102 21.53 -11.21 12.45
CA ILE A 102 20.29 -11.87 12.04
C ILE A 102 20.43 -12.29 10.57
N THR A 103 21.16 -13.38 10.34
CA THR A 103 21.45 -13.89 8.98
C THR A 103 20.31 -14.74 8.41
N GLY A 104 20.12 -14.66 7.10
CA GLY A 104 19.06 -15.41 6.40
C GLY A 104 17.65 -14.90 6.68
N SER A 105 17.53 -13.62 7.05
CA SER A 105 16.25 -12.91 7.06
C SER A 105 15.84 -12.55 5.64
N THR A 106 14.55 -12.70 5.34
CA THR A 106 13.93 -12.20 4.12
C THR A 106 12.70 -11.41 4.48
N ILE A 107 12.64 -10.16 4.04
CA ILE A 107 11.49 -9.26 4.22
C ILE A 107 10.65 -9.30 2.95
N TYR A 108 9.34 -9.47 3.12
CA TYR A 108 8.38 -9.44 2.05
C TYR A 108 7.46 -8.24 2.22
N LEU A 109 7.27 -7.50 1.14
CA LEU A 109 6.23 -6.50 1.00
C LEU A 109 5.19 -6.98 -0.01
N PHE A 110 3.92 -6.85 0.36
CA PHE A 110 2.80 -7.25 -0.47
C PHE A 110 1.93 -6.04 -0.78
N LYS A 111 1.78 -5.75 -2.07
CA LYS A 111 0.78 -4.81 -2.57
C LYS A 111 -0.53 -5.55 -2.88
N ASN A 112 -1.18 -5.98 -1.82
CA ASN A 112 -2.49 -6.63 -1.82
C ASN A 112 -3.37 -5.97 -0.74
N ASN A 113 -4.48 -6.59 -0.34
CA ASN A 113 -5.43 -5.98 0.58
C ASN A 113 -5.83 -6.85 1.77
N THR A 114 -5.28 -8.06 1.90
CA THR A 114 -5.62 -8.96 3.00
C THR A 114 -4.42 -9.80 3.43
N ASP A 115 -4.27 -10.02 4.73
CA ASP A 115 -3.32 -11.01 5.25
C ASP A 115 -3.99 -12.38 5.52
N SER A 116 -3.19 -13.36 5.95
CA SER A 116 -3.66 -14.70 6.30
C SER A 116 -4.48 -14.75 7.60
N ALA A 117 -4.43 -13.71 8.43
CA ALA A 117 -5.22 -13.58 9.64
C ALA A 117 -6.60 -12.96 9.38
N GLY A 118 -6.87 -12.51 8.15
CA GLY A 118 -8.11 -11.87 7.75
C GLY A 118 -8.14 -10.37 7.99
N ASN A 119 -7.03 -9.75 8.41
CA ASN A 119 -6.92 -8.31 8.46
C ASN A 119 -6.88 -7.76 7.04
N SER A 120 -7.32 -6.51 6.87
CA SER A 120 -7.38 -5.87 5.56
C SER A 120 -6.76 -4.48 5.59
N TYR A 121 -6.11 -4.12 4.49
CA TYR A 121 -5.44 -2.84 4.25
C TYR A 121 -5.77 -2.30 2.86
N GLY A 122 -5.59 -0.99 2.71
CA GLY A 122 -6.18 -0.18 1.65
C GLY A 122 -5.31 0.09 0.43
N CYS A 123 -5.99 0.25 -0.72
CA CYS A 123 -5.52 1.09 -1.82
C CYS A 123 -6.61 2.14 -2.02
N HIS A 124 -6.29 3.40 -1.72
CA HIS A 124 -7.24 4.51 -1.76
C HIS A 124 -6.98 5.38 -2.98
N GLU A 125 -8.05 5.90 -3.55
CA GLU A 125 -8.04 6.76 -4.73
C GLU A 125 -8.60 8.14 -4.35
N ASN A 126 -7.84 9.18 -4.67
CA ASN A 126 -8.21 10.56 -4.43
C ASN A 126 -8.47 11.27 -5.77
N TYR A 127 -9.62 11.91 -5.89
CA TYR A 127 -10.03 12.65 -7.08
C TYR A 127 -10.47 14.06 -6.71
N LEU A 128 -9.75 15.09 -7.16
CA LEU A 128 -10.12 16.48 -6.94
C LEU A 128 -11.45 16.80 -7.61
N THR A 129 -12.38 17.43 -6.90
CA THR A 129 -13.69 17.84 -7.42
C THR A 129 -13.95 19.33 -7.19
N SER A 130 -14.99 19.88 -7.82
CA SER A 130 -15.39 21.26 -7.62
C SER A 130 -16.28 21.39 -6.39
N ARG A 131 -16.08 22.46 -5.62
CA ARG A 131 -16.92 22.79 -4.46
C ARG A 131 -18.40 23.03 -4.82
N ARG A 132 -18.68 23.35 -6.08
CA ARG A 132 -20.04 23.64 -6.58
C ARG A 132 -20.78 22.39 -7.07
N ASP A 133 -20.12 21.24 -7.11
CA ASP A 133 -20.75 20.00 -7.54
C ASP A 133 -21.82 19.59 -6.52
N ASP A 134 -22.94 19.09 -7.01
CA ASP A 134 -23.98 18.51 -6.16
C ASP A 134 -23.58 17.09 -5.77
N PHE A 135 -23.37 16.88 -4.47
CA PHE A 135 -22.94 15.60 -3.92
C PHE A 135 -23.96 14.48 -4.18
N SER A 136 -25.26 14.80 -4.26
CA SER A 136 -26.31 13.79 -4.49
C SER A 136 -26.15 13.11 -5.86
N ASN A 137 -25.76 13.87 -6.88
CA ASN A 137 -25.46 13.34 -8.22
C ASN A 137 -24.26 12.37 -8.21
N TYR A 138 -23.24 12.62 -7.36
CA TYR A 138 -22.14 11.68 -7.21
C TYR A 138 -22.59 10.37 -6.60
N ALA A 139 -23.40 10.42 -5.55
CA ALA A 139 -23.90 9.20 -4.91
C ALA A 139 -24.73 8.36 -5.90
N GLU A 140 -25.64 8.99 -6.65
CA GLU A 140 -26.53 8.30 -7.59
C GLU A 140 -25.76 7.59 -8.73
N VAL A 141 -24.71 8.23 -9.26
CA VAL A 141 -23.96 7.71 -10.42
C VAL A 141 -22.74 6.87 -10.00
N LEU A 142 -21.95 7.36 -9.04
CA LEU A 142 -20.69 6.71 -8.68
C LEU A 142 -20.90 5.47 -7.81
N ILE A 143 -21.88 5.41 -6.92
CA ILE A 143 -22.06 4.22 -6.06
C ILE A 143 -22.32 2.97 -6.90
N PRO A 144 -23.30 2.94 -7.84
CA PRO A 144 -23.52 1.75 -8.67
C PRO A 144 -22.30 1.38 -9.50
N PHE A 145 -21.59 2.38 -10.05
CA PHE A 145 -20.36 2.17 -10.81
C PHE A 145 -19.23 1.59 -9.94
N LEU A 146 -18.96 2.16 -8.76
CA LEU A 146 -17.90 1.75 -7.86
C LEU A 146 -18.18 0.38 -7.21
N VAL A 147 -19.44 0.04 -6.94
CA VAL A 147 -19.82 -1.29 -6.45
C VAL A 147 -19.59 -2.37 -7.52
N THR A 148 -19.84 -2.05 -8.79
CA THR A 148 -19.70 -3.03 -9.90
C THR A 148 -18.31 -3.07 -10.52
N ARG A 149 -17.47 -2.05 -10.32
CA ARG A 149 -16.12 -1.97 -10.94
C ARG A 149 -15.22 -3.15 -10.63
N GLN A 150 -15.42 -3.79 -9.49
CA GLN A 150 -14.68 -4.97 -9.06
C GLN A 150 -14.69 -6.12 -10.09
N ILE A 151 -15.69 -6.16 -10.99
CA ILE A 151 -15.78 -7.14 -12.09
C ILE A 151 -14.57 -7.03 -13.03
N TYR A 152 -14.04 -5.83 -13.25
CA TYR A 152 -12.92 -5.60 -14.19
C TYR A 152 -11.66 -5.04 -13.51
N THR A 153 -11.74 -4.56 -12.26
CA THR A 153 -10.57 -4.09 -11.50
C THR A 153 -10.16 -5.02 -10.34
N GLY A 154 -10.90 -6.10 -10.11
CA GLY A 154 -10.66 -7.00 -8.99
C GLY A 154 -9.33 -7.74 -9.08
N ALA A 155 -8.52 -7.69 -8.01
CA ALA A 155 -7.23 -8.38 -7.93
C ALA A 155 -7.33 -9.88 -7.61
N GLY A 156 -8.52 -10.37 -7.27
CA GLY A 156 -8.78 -11.77 -6.91
C GLY A 156 -8.29 -12.18 -5.51
N LYS A 157 -8.98 -13.12 -4.86
CA LYS A 157 -8.46 -13.88 -3.71
C LYS A 157 -9.13 -15.26 -3.60
N VAL A 158 -8.42 -16.18 -2.95
CA VAL A 158 -9.02 -17.43 -2.47
C VAL A 158 -9.57 -17.21 -1.07
N LEU A 159 -10.88 -17.40 -0.92
CA LEU A 159 -11.58 -17.37 0.36
C LEU A 159 -11.71 -18.77 0.92
N GLN A 160 -11.36 -18.95 2.19
CA GLN A 160 -11.70 -20.17 2.91
C GLN A 160 -13.11 -20.04 3.49
N SER A 161 -13.97 -21.00 3.15
CA SER A 161 -15.32 -21.10 3.69
C SER A 161 -15.54 -22.46 4.34
N ALA A 162 -16.63 -22.61 5.10
CA ALA A 162 -17.03 -23.92 5.66
C ALA A 162 -17.23 -25.00 4.59
N ARG A 163 -17.43 -24.63 3.32
CA ARG A 163 -17.60 -25.55 2.18
C ARG A 163 -16.31 -25.76 1.38
N GLY A 164 -15.18 -25.25 1.87
CA GLY A 164 -13.88 -25.30 1.19
C GLY A 164 -13.49 -23.96 0.56
N ALA A 165 -12.40 -24.01 -0.22
CA ALA A 165 -11.82 -22.86 -0.89
C ALA A 165 -12.71 -22.39 -2.05
N MET A 166 -12.98 -21.08 -2.11
CA MET A 166 -13.74 -20.45 -3.19
C MET A 166 -12.95 -19.27 -3.75
N TYR A 167 -13.07 -19.02 -5.05
CA TYR A 167 -12.47 -17.83 -5.66
C TYR A 167 -13.41 -16.63 -5.54
N SER A 168 -12.87 -15.47 -5.12
CA SER A 168 -13.52 -14.17 -5.16
C SER A 168 -12.76 -13.27 -6.12
N ILE A 169 -13.48 -12.50 -6.94
CA ILE A 169 -12.89 -11.51 -7.86
C ILE A 169 -12.26 -10.32 -7.10
N ALA A 170 -12.73 -10.03 -5.89
CA ALA A 170 -12.31 -8.85 -5.14
C ALA A 170 -11.82 -9.19 -3.74
N GLN A 171 -10.77 -8.49 -3.30
CA GLN A 171 -10.24 -8.64 -1.95
C GLN A 171 -10.99 -7.78 -0.91
N ARG A 172 -11.57 -6.66 -1.36
CA ARG A 172 -12.16 -5.58 -0.55
C ARG A 172 -13.68 -5.40 -0.73
N ALA A 173 -14.37 -6.41 -1.26
CA ALA A 173 -15.82 -6.39 -1.43
C ALA A 173 -16.56 -6.36 -0.08
#